data_AF-A0A916N0M1-F1
#
_entry.id   AF-A0A916N0M1-F1
#
_cell.length_a   1.000
_cell.length_b   1.000
_cell.length_c   1.000
_cell.angle_alpha   90.00
_cell.angle_beta   90.00
_cell.angle_gamma   90.00
#
_symmetry.space_group_name_H-M   'P 1'
#
loop_
_entity.id
_entity.type
_entity.pdbx_description
1 polymer ?
#
loop_
_entity_poly.entity_id
_entity_poly.type
_entity_poly.pdbx_seq_one_letter_code
_entity_poly.pdbx_strand_id
1 'polypeptide(L)'
;MRVVLLLLMLLAAPLCAQRSYESAFGENTLQKCELIVHAVAAAKRSKVGAAISVKLTVQEVLYGDEKSTEITLIYTDATLLKEGESVEALFALKALAQSGYSSVGRPVPMPSGDAEASLKVAVCKAYIKLENMEEGEARTKAFEDLLASDLAEGGYAGQNAAVELLLWVSRKPALVNKARFDRFRGILAENKSGLDKRAVKDVELALQGMVEFSLKDAAFKEVRRGKSREERIAGGKQLEAYFKDFPRAFGNDDAVLAGVLAKDCKDGETAVDRLNELSEAIKRELKARKIEEEGKRTEGDERVRHAEGK
;
A
#
# COMPACT_ATOMS: atom_id res chain seq x y z
N MET A 1 -35.98 -28.04 -17.24
CA MET A 1 -35.90 -26.77 -16.48
C MET A 1 -34.59 -26.60 -15.69
N ARG A 2 -34.04 -27.62 -15.01
CA ARG A 2 -32.78 -27.49 -14.24
C ARG A 2 -31.53 -27.12 -15.09
N VAL A 3 -31.45 -27.60 -16.33
CA VAL A 3 -30.31 -27.33 -17.24
C VAL A 3 -30.32 -25.87 -17.76
N VAL A 4 -31.50 -25.31 -17.99
CA VAL A 4 -31.65 -23.91 -18.46
C VAL A 4 -31.31 -22.92 -17.33
N LEU A 5 -31.60 -23.25 -16.08
CA LEU A 5 -31.24 -22.44 -14.91
C LEU A 5 -29.71 -22.45 -14.63
N LEU A 6 -29.04 -23.58 -14.86
CA LEU A 6 -27.57 -23.69 -14.79
C LEU A 6 -26.88 -22.88 -15.90
N LEU A 7 -27.42 -22.92 -17.13
CA LEU A 7 -26.94 -22.10 -18.25
C LEU A 7 -27.16 -20.59 -18.02
N LEU A 8 -28.29 -20.19 -17.41
CA LEU A 8 -28.55 -18.79 -17.05
C LEU A 8 -27.63 -18.28 -15.92
N MET A 9 -27.25 -19.12 -14.96
CA MET A 9 -26.26 -18.73 -13.94
C MET A 9 -24.83 -18.64 -14.50
N LEU A 10 -24.47 -19.48 -15.48
CA LEU A 10 -23.19 -19.39 -16.20
C LEU A 10 -23.12 -18.16 -17.12
N LEU A 11 -24.26 -17.71 -17.66
CA LEU A 11 -24.34 -16.52 -18.51
C LEU A 11 -24.57 -15.21 -17.73
N ALA A 12 -24.99 -15.27 -16.46
CA ALA A 12 -25.14 -14.11 -15.57
C ALA A 12 -23.86 -13.81 -14.75
N ALA A 13 -22.97 -14.78 -14.58
CA ALA A 13 -21.67 -14.59 -13.92
C ALA A 13 -20.76 -13.50 -14.55
N PRO A 14 -20.74 -13.23 -15.87
CA PRO A 14 -19.87 -12.19 -16.43
C PRO A 14 -20.39 -10.77 -16.18
N LEU A 15 -21.67 -10.59 -15.82
CA LEU A 15 -22.29 -9.28 -15.66
C LEU A 15 -22.11 -8.68 -14.26
N CYS A 16 -21.55 -9.44 -13.32
CA CYS A 16 -21.11 -8.94 -12.01
C CYS A 16 -19.68 -9.37 -11.70
N ALA A 17 -18.84 -9.59 -12.71
CA ALA A 17 -17.40 -9.61 -12.50
C ALA A 17 -16.98 -8.20 -12.10
N GLN A 18 -17.01 -7.89 -10.80
CA GLN A 18 -16.29 -6.75 -10.27
C GLN A 18 -14.86 -6.87 -10.78
N ARG A 19 -14.41 -5.86 -11.54
CA ARG A 19 -13.05 -5.80 -12.05
C ARG A 19 -12.10 -5.94 -10.86
N SER A 20 -11.37 -7.04 -10.80
CA SER A 20 -10.35 -7.31 -9.79
C SER A 20 -9.10 -6.50 -10.15
N TYR A 21 -8.73 -5.55 -9.29
CA TYR A 21 -7.56 -4.71 -9.47
C TYR A 21 -6.34 -5.30 -8.73
N GLU A 22 -5.14 -5.06 -9.26
CA GLU A 22 -3.90 -5.50 -8.61
C GLU A 22 -3.39 -4.48 -7.58
N SER A 23 -3.48 -3.20 -7.91
CA SER A 23 -2.97 -2.06 -7.16
C SER A 23 -4.05 -1.32 -6.35
N ALA A 24 -3.63 -0.52 -5.37
CA ALA A 24 -4.52 0.41 -4.68
C ALA A 24 -4.96 1.54 -5.61
N PHE A 25 -4.13 1.94 -6.56
CA PHE A 25 -4.50 2.83 -7.65
C PHE A 25 -5.69 2.28 -8.43
N GLY A 26 -5.67 1.01 -8.84
CA GLY A 26 -6.80 0.38 -9.53
C GLY A 26 -8.10 0.45 -8.71
N GLU A 27 -8.06 0.02 -7.45
CA GLU A 27 -9.24 -0.02 -6.57
C GLU A 27 -9.75 1.37 -6.17
N ASN A 28 -8.85 2.31 -5.89
CA ASN A 28 -9.25 3.61 -5.33
C ASN A 28 -9.40 4.69 -6.40
N THR A 29 -8.76 4.53 -7.55
CA THR A 29 -8.78 5.49 -8.64
C THR A 29 -9.57 4.93 -9.81
N LEU A 30 -9.12 3.86 -10.46
CA LEU A 30 -9.75 3.39 -11.70
C LEU A 30 -11.16 2.84 -11.50
N GLN A 31 -11.44 2.22 -10.35
CA GLN A 31 -12.78 1.74 -10.03
C GLN A 31 -13.80 2.89 -9.89
N LYS A 32 -13.33 4.07 -9.48
CA LYS A 32 -14.19 5.20 -9.09
C LYS A 32 -14.17 6.35 -10.09
N CYS A 33 -13.25 6.32 -11.06
CA CYS A 33 -13.07 7.36 -12.05
C CYS A 33 -13.46 6.86 -13.44
N GLU A 34 -14.31 7.62 -14.14
CA GLU A 34 -14.62 7.37 -15.56
C GLU A 34 -13.66 8.12 -16.50
N LEU A 35 -12.94 9.12 -15.99
CA LEU A 35 -12.02 9.97 -16.75
C LEU A 35 -10.80 10.36 -15.91
N ILE A 36 -9.60 10.25 -16.50
CA ILE A 36 -8.34 10.80 -15.99
C ILE A 36 -7.69 11.58 -17.13
N VAL A 37 -7.38 12.84 -16.88
CA VAL A 37 -6.75 13.73 -17.86
C VAL A 37 -5.51 14.40 -17.27
N HIS A 38 -4.59 14.72 -18.17
CA HIS A 38 -3.57 15.74 -17.97
C HIS A 38 -4.09 17.04 -18.60
N ALA A 39 -4.26 18.10 -17.79
CA ALA A 39 -4.83 19.37 -18.25
C ALA A 39 -4.22 20.59 -17.54
N VAL A 40 -4.31 21.77 -18.17
CA VAL A 40 -3.87 23.04 -17.59
C VAL A 40 -5.08 23.86 -17.16
N ALA A 41 -5.10 24.31 -15.91
CA ALA A 41 -6.17 25.15 -15.39
C ALA A 41 -6.03 26.59 -15.87
N ALA A 42 -7.14 27.17 -16.33
CA ALA A 42 -7.20 28.60 -16.62
C ALA A 42 -7.04 29.42 -15.34
N ALA A 43 -6.29 30.52 -15.40
CA ALA A 43 -6.13 31.45 -14.28
C ALA A 43 -7.47 32.03 -13.80
N LYS A 44 -8.41 32.25 -14.72
CA LYS A 44 -9.71 32.84 -14.41
C LYS A 44 -10.66 31.81 -13.77
N ARG A 45 -11.06 32.08 -12.53
CA ARG A 45 -12.08 31.30 -11.80
C ARG A 45 -13.41 32.02 -11.79
N SER A 46 -14.50 31.26 -11.94
CA SER A 46 -15.86 31.78 -11.86
C SER A 46 -16.57 31.17 -10.65
N LYS A 47 -17.25 31.97 -9.84
CA LYS A 47 -18.14 31.44 -8.80
C LYS A 47 -19.44 30.97 -9.44
N VAL A 48 -19.87 29.76 -9.08
CA VAL A 48 -21.15 29.18 -9.49
C VAL A 48 -21.86 28.72 -8.21
N GLY A 49 -22.71 29.57 -7.66
CA GLY A 49 -23.29 29.36 -6.32
C GLY A 49 -22.22 29.31 -5.23
N ALA A 50 -22.22 28.25 -4.42
CA ALA A 50 -21.20 27.97 -3.40
C ALA A 50 -19.95 27.26 -3.97
N ALA A 51 -19.93 26.94 -5.27
CA ALA A 51 -18.83 26.25 -5.92
C ALA A 51 -17.95 27.21 -6.75
N ILE A 52 -16.76 26.74 -7.07
CA ILE A 52 -15.79 27.37 -7.93
C ILE A 52 -15.74 26.56 -9.23
N SER A 53 -15.85 27.26 -10.35
CA SER A 53 -15.74 26.72 -11.70
C SER A 53 -14.46 27.21 -12.37
N VAL A 54 -13.70 26.28 -12.94
CA VAL A 54 -12.44 26.54 -13.63
C VAL A 54 -12.45 25.77 -14.95
N LYS A 55 -12.15 26.46 -16.05
CA LYS A 55 -11.91 25.81 -17.34
C LYS A 55 -10.53 25.17 -17.33
N LEU A 56 -10.43 23.97 -17.87
CA LEU A 56 -9.19 23.24 -18.06
C LEU A 56 -8.99 23.00 -19.56
N THR A 57 -7.79 23.24 -20.05
CA THR A 57 -7.37 22.85 -21.39
C THR A 57 -6.74 21.46 -21.31
N VAL A 58 -7.38 20.48 -21.93
CA VAL A 58 -6.92 19.08 -21.93
C VAL A 58 -5.70 18.95 -22.84
N GLN A 59 -4.61 18.42 -22.28
CA GLN A 59 -3.39 18.11 -23.02
C GLN A 59 -3.36 16.63 -23.43
N GLU A 60 -3.77 15.74 -22.53
CA GLU A 60 -3.84 14.30 -22.80
C GLU A 60 -4.96 13.64 -21.98
N VAL A 61 -5.64 12.66 -22.57
CA VAL A 61 -6.57 11.77 -21.86
C VAL A 61 -5.83 10.50 -21.50
N LEU A 62 -5.66 10.25 -20.20
CA LEU A 62 -4.92 9.10 -19.67
C LEU A 62 -5.83 7.87 -19.51
N TYR A 63 -7.10 8.08 -19.18
CA TYR A 63 -8.11 7.02 -19.00
C TYR A 63 -9.50 7.57 -19.29
N GLY A 64 -10.37 6.80 -19.94
CA GLY A 64 -11.72 7.22 -20.35
C GLY A 64 -11.81 7.61 -21.84
N ASP A 65 -13.03 7.90 -22.31
CA ASP A 65 -13.29 8.39 -23.67
C ASP A 65 -13.76 9.84 -23.61
N GLU A 66 -12.80 10.77 -23.68
CA GLU A 66 -13.04 12.21 -23.80
C GLU A 66 -12.30 12.74 -25.02
N LYS A 67 -12.97 13.57 -25.82
CA LYS A 67 -12.42 14.13 -27.06
C LYS A 67 -12.35 15.65 -27.01
N SER A 68 -12.88 16.26 -25.96
CA SER A 68 -12.91 17.69 -25.76
C SER A 68 -11.52 18.21 -25.41
N THR A 69 -11.09 19.27 -26.08
CA THR A 69 -9.85 19.99 -25.78
C THR A 69 -10.02 20.94 -24.59
N GLU A 70 -11.26 21.22 -24.18
CA GLU A 70 -11.61 21.98 -22.98
C GLU A 70 -12.62 21.20 -22.13
N ILE A 71 -12.39 21.14 -20.82
CA ILE A 71 -13.35 20.64 -19.83
C ILE A 71 -13.56 21.69 -18.73
N THR A 72 -14.69 21.64 -18.03
CA THR A 72 -14.95 22.53 -16.89
C THR A 72 -14.94 21.73 -15.60
N LEU A 73 -14.04 22.08 -14.69
CA LEU A 73 -13.99 21.53 -13.35
C LEU A 73 -14.80 22.41 -12.39
N ILE A 74 -15.69 21.79 -11.61
CA ILE A 74 -16.47 22.46 -10.57
C ILE A 74 -16.16 21.81 -9.23
N TYR A 75 -15.76 22.61 -8.25
CA TYR A 75 -15.35 22.13 -6.93
C TYR A 75 -15.74 23.11 -5.82
N THR A 76 -15.87 22.63 -4.59
CA THR A 76 -16.37 23.43 -3.46
C THR A 76 -15.28 23.93 -2.50
N ASP A 77 -14.12 23.28 -2.49
CA ASP A 77 -13.00 23.68 -1.63
C ASP A 77 -12.03 24.61 -2.40
N ALA A 78 -11.97 25.88 -2.00
CA ALA A 78 -11.15 26.90 -2.64
C ALA A 78 -9.64 26.62 -2.57
N THR A 79 -9.20 25.75 -1.67
CA THR A 79 -7.79 25.34 -1.53
C THR A 79 -7.37 24.28 -2.53
N LEU A 80 -8.32 23.71 -3.29
CA LEU A 80 -8.06 22.60 -4.20
C LEU A 80 -7.13 22.96 -5.37
N LEU A 81 -7.13 24.21 -5.81
CA LEU A 81 -6.25 24.69 -6.87
C LEU A 81 -5.73 26.07 -6.49
N LYS A 82 -4.50 26.43 -6.88
CA LYS A 82 -3.97 27.82 -6.86
C LYS A 82 -4.04 28.49 -8.23
N GLU A 83 -4.05 29.82 -8.26
CA GLU A 83 -4.13 30.58 -9.51
C GLU A 83 -2.86 30.36 -10.35
N GLY A 84 -3.01 30.01 -11.63
CA GLY A 84 -1.88 29.73 -12.53
C GLY A 84 -1.16 28.39 -12.29
N GLU A 85 -1.69 27.49 -11.46
CA GLU A 85 -1.11 26.18 -11.18
C GLU A 85 -1.38 25.19 -12.33
N SER A 86 -0.33 24.53 -12.82
CA SER A 86 -0.44 23.35 -13.70
C SER A 86 -1.02 22.18 -12.91
N VAL A 87 -2.12 21.58 -13.39
CA VAL A 87 -2.87 20.56 -12.65
C VAL A 87 -2.62 19.18 -13.25
N GLU A 88 -1.66 18.47 -12.67
CA GLU A 88 -1.40 17.07 -13.03
C GLU A 88 -1.74 16.14 -11.87
N ALA A 89 -3.03 16.07 -11.51
CA ALA A 89 -3.63 14.93 -10.81
C ALA A 89 -5.13 15.16 -10.50
N LEU A 90 -5.99 14.47 -11.27
CA LEU A 90 -7.12 13.63 -10.80
C LEU A 90 -8.33 14.33 -10.11
N PHE A 91 -9.62 13.97 -10.28
CA PHE A 91 -10.30 12.68 -10.47
C PHE A 91 -11.72 12.85 -11.09
N ALA A 92 -12.20 11.79 -11.77
CA ALA A 92 -13.60 11.38 -11.97
C ALA A 92 -14.61 12.39 -12.56
N LEU A 93 -14.74 12.42 -13.89
CA LEU A 93 -15.98 12.92 -14.53
C LEU A 93 -16.84 11.74 -14.97
N LYS A 94 -17.75 11.28 -14.11
CA LYS A 94 -19.23 11.38 -14.27
C LYS A 94 -19.95 10.44 -13.28
N ALA A 95 -20.42 10.96 -12.16
CA ALA A 95 -21.77 10.59 -11.75
C ALA A 95 -22.67 11.64 -12.41
N LEU A 96 -23.66 11.18 -13.16
CA LEU A 96 -24.79 12.00 -13.61
C LEU A 96 -25.15 13.01 -12.50
N ALA A 97 -24.95 14.30 -12.75
CA ALA A 97 -25.69 15.34 -12.03
C ALA A 97 -27.15 15.31 -12.53
N GLN A 98 -27.79 14.13 -12.48
CA GLN A 98 -29.20 14.07 -12.22
C GLN A 98 -29.33 14.41 -10.74
N SER A 99 -29.40 15.72 -10.48
CA SER A 99 -29.66 16.33 -9.17
C SER A 99 -28.65 16.02 -8.04
N GLY A 100 -27.67 16.93 -7.86
CA GLY A 100 -27.04 17.17 -6.55
C GLY A 100 -25.63 16.59 -6.34
N TYR A 101 -24.62 17.47 -6.48
CA TYR A 101 -23.27 17.52 -5.89
C TYR A 101 -22.57 16.29 -5.25
N SER A 102 -21.24 16.22 -5.51
CA SER A 102 -20.12 15.50 -4.81
C SER A 102 -19.64 14.21 -5.51
N SER A 103 -18.34 13.86 -5.58
CA SER A 103 -17.25 14.05 -4.61
C SER A 103 -15.88 14.29 -5.24
N VAL A 104 -15.23 15.37 -4.83
CA VAL A 104 -13.85 15.74 -5.23
C VAL A 104 -12.89 15.13 -4.22
N GLY A 105 -12.04 14.20 -4.67
CA GLY A 105 -10.87 13.75 -3.91
C GLY A 105 -9.84 14.88 -3.83
N ARG A 106 -9.11 15.00 -2.71
CA ARG A 106 -8.14 16.08 -2.50
C ARG A 106 -7.09 16.13 -3.64
N PRO A 107 -6.61 17.33 -4.03
CA PRO A 107 -5.59 17.53 -5.02
C PRO A 107 -4.22 17.28 -4.38
N VAL A 108 -3.31 16.71 -5.16
CA VAL A 108 -1.91 16.60 -4.74
C VAL A 108 -1.21 17.89 -5.16
N PRO A 109 -0.76 18.74 -4.23
CA PRO A 109 -0.07 19.98 -4.59
C PRO A 109 1.21 19.70 -5.39
N MET A 110 1.47 20.50 -6.43
CA MET A 110 2.70 20.44 -7.23
C MET A 110 3.68 21.54 -6.82
N PRO A 111 4.97 21.23 -6.64
CA PRO A 111 6.05 22.20 -6.77
C PRO A 111 6.26 22.59 -8.25
N SER A 112 6.79 23.78 -8.47
CA SER A 112 6.82 24.50 -9.75
C SER A 112 7.87 24.02 -10.78
N GLY A 113 7.98 22.72 -11.06
CA GLY A 113 8.99 22.18 -12.00
C GLY A 113 8.43 21.21 -13.04
N ASP A 114 8.75 21.45 -14.33
CA ASP A 114 8.29 20.66 -15.50
C ASP A 114 8.70 19.17 -15.47
N ALA A 115 9.79 18.83 -14.77
CA ALA A 115 10.30 17.47 -14.67
C ALA A 115 9.47 16.56 -13.73
N GLU A 116 8.90 17.13 -12.66
CA GLU A 116 8.13 16.34 -11.68
C GLU A 116 6.74 15.98 -12.23
N ALA A 117 6.15 16.86 -13.04
CA ALA A 117 4.85 16.66 -13.68
C ALA A 117 4.89 15.43 -14.62
N SER A 118 5.88 15.40 -15.53
CA SER A 118 6.15 14.29 -16.44
C SER A 118 6.26 12.91 -15.74
N LEU A 119 6.84 12.88 -14.53
CA LEU A 119 6.97 11.66 -13.72
C LEU A 119 5.62 11.15 -13.20
N LYS A 120 4.71 12.02 -12.76
CA LYS A 120 3.39 11.61 -12.25
C LYS A 120 2.51 11.03 -13.35
N VAL A 121 2.56 11.62 -14.55
CA VAL A 121 1.89 11.09 -15.74
C VAL A 121 2.45 9.72 -16.13
N ALA A 122 3.78 9.56 -16.09
CA ALA A 122 4.42 8.27 -16.39
C ALA A 122 3.98 7.17 -15.41
N VAL A 123 3.99 7.47 -14.10
CA VAL A 123 3.49 6.56 -13.05
C VAL A 123 2.02 6.20 -13.31
N CYS A 124 1.15 7.20 -13.51
CA CYS A 124 -0.27 6.98 -13.78
C CYS A 124 -0.49 6.05 -14.99
N LYS A 125 0.21 6.29 -16.11
CA LYS A 125 0.15 5.44 -17.30
C LYS A 125 0.62 4.02 -17.03
N ALA A 126 1.67 3.83 -16.23
CA ALA A 126 2.19 2.51 -15.88
C ALA A 126 1.15 1.68 -15.10
N TYR A 127 0.49 2.28 -14.13
CA TYR A 127 -0.58 1.62 -13.36
C TYR A 127 -1.84 1.38 -14.20
N ILE A 128 -2.24 2.30 -15.07
CA ILE A 128 -3.36 2.06 -16.01
C ILE A 128 -3.04 0.88 -16.93
N LYS A 129 -1.82 0.82 -17.47
CA LYS A 129 -1.37 -0.28 -18.32
C LYS A 129 -1.39 -1.61 -17.56
N LEU A 130 -0.90 -1.63 -16.33
CA LEU A 130 -0.94 -2.79 -15.45
C LEU A 130 -2.38 -3.30 -15.23
N GLU A 131 -3.31 -2.41 -14.90
CA GLU A 131 -4.69 -2.78 -14.59
C GLU A 131 -5.52 -3.16 -15.84
N ASN A 132 -5.00 -2.88 -17.03
CA ASN A 132 -5.55 -3.35 -18.30
C ASN A 132 -5.00 -4.73 -18.70
N MET A 133 -4.01 -5.28 -17.98
CA MET A 133 -3.58 -6.67 -18.17
C MET A 133 -4.64 -7.64 -17.62
N GLU A 134 -4.73 -8.82 -18.23
CA GLU A 134 -5.59 -9.89 -17.71
C GLU A 134 -5.20 -10.29 -16.28
N GLU A 135 -6.19 -10.66 -15.48
CA GLU A 135 -5.97 -11.13 -14.12
C GLU A 135 -5.17 -12.45 -14.10
N GLY A 136 -4.13 -12.48 -13.29
CA GLY A 136 -3.32 -13.68 -13.06
C GLY A 136 -1.89 -13.35 -12.67
N GLU A 137 -1.07 -14.40 -12.56
CA GLU A 137 0.32 -14.30 -12.10
C GLU A 137 1.17 -13.35 -12.97
N ALA A 138 0.86 -13.24 -14.27
CA ALA A 138 1.56 -12.31 -15.16
C ALA A 138 1.35 -10.85 -14.75
N ARG A 139 0.13 -10.47 -14.35
CA ARG A 139 -0.18 -9.13 -13.84
C ARG A 139 0.42 -8.90 -12.46
N THR A 140 0.35 -9.89 -11.56
CA THR A 140 0.99 -9.81 -10.25
C THR A 140 2.49 -9.61 -10.37
N LYS A 141 3.16 -10.36 -11.25
CA LYS A 141 4.58 -10.18 -11.53
C LYS A 141 4.89 -8.80 -12.13
N ALA A 142 4.08 -8.34 -13.09
CA ALA A 142 4.24 -7.00 -13.67
C ALA A 142 4.07 -5.89 -12.62
N PHE A 143 3.17 -6.07 -11.66
CA PHE A 143 3.00 -5.15 -10.54
C PHE A 143 4.25 -5.14 -9.64
N GLU A 144 4.77 -6.31 -9.28
CA GLU A 144 6.00 -6.42 -8.50
C GLU A 144 7.20 -5.79 -9.21
N ASP A 145 7.30 -5.99 -10.53
CA ASP A 145 8.34 -5.40 -11.35
C ASP A 145 8.23 -3.87 -11.42
N LEU A 146 6.99 -3.35 -11.52
CA LEU A 146 6.73 -1.91 -11.45
C LEU A 146 7.13 -1.34 -10.09
N LEU A 147 6.68 -1.95 -8.99
CA LEU A 147 7.06 -1.51 -7.64
C LEU A 147 8.58 -1.52 -7.43
N ALA A 148 9.26 -2.56 -7.92
CA ALA A 148 10.70 -2.68 -7.80
C ALA A 148 11.45 -1.60 -8.57
N SER A 149 11.00 -1.31 -9.80
CA SER A 149 11.56 -0.25 -10.65
C SER A 149 11.39 1.11 -9.99
N ASP A 150 10.17 1.44 -9.57
CA ASP A 150 9.82 2.74 -9.00
C ASP A 150 10.53 2.98 -7.65
N LEU A 151 10.65 1.95 -6.80
CA LEU A 151 11.43 2.03 -5.56
C LEU A 151 12.93 2.26 -5.80
N ALA A 152 13.48 1.69 -6.87
CA ALA A 152 14.87 1.91 -7.25
C ALA A 152 15.10 3.31 -7.83
N GLU A 153 14.13 3.85 -8.57
CA GLU A 153 14.18 5.20 -9.10
C GLU A 153 14.12 6.26 -7.99
N GLY A 154 13.31 6.04 -6.96
CA GLY A 154 13.13 6.97 -5.86
C GLY A 154 12.22 8.15 -6.22
N GLY A 155 12.37 9.27 -5.51
CA GLY A 155 11.53 10.46 -5.75
C GLY A 155 10.02 10.17 -5.62
N TYR A 156 9.21 10.75 -6.52
CA TYR A 156 7.76 10.54 -6.51
C TYR A 156 7.36 9.10 -6.82
N ALA A 157 8.02 8.46 -7.79
CA ALA A 157 7.74 7.07 -8.16
C ALA A 157 7.99 6.13 -6.97
N GLY A 158 9.14 6.26 -6.31
CA GLY A 158 9.47 5.46 -5.13
C GLY A 158 8.55 5.71 -3.94
N GLN A 159 8.10 6.95 -3.72
CA GLN A 159 7.09 7.25 -2.69
C GLN A 159 5.75 6.55 -2.99
N ASN A 160 5.29 6.59 -4.24
CA ASN A 160 4.05 5.93 -4.64
C ASN A 160 4.17 4.41 -4.50
N ALA A 161 5.28 3.83 -4.97
CA ALA A 161 5.54 2.40 -4.87
C ALA A 161 5.67 1.91 -3.42
N ALA A 162 6.22 2.73 -2.51
CA ALA A 162 6.27 2.40 -1.09
C ALA A 162 4.87 2.23 -0.48
N VAL A 163 3.96 3.16 -0.78
CA VAL A 163 2.56 3.10 -0.32
C VAL A 163 1.81 1.94 -0.96
N GLU A 164 1.99 1.73 -2.27
CA GLU A 164 1.37 0.63 -3.00
C GLU A 164 1.83 -0.74 -2.47
N LEU A 165 3.12 -0.91 -2.18
CA LEU A 165 3.66 -2.11 -1.56
C LEU A 165 3.03 -2.37 -0.19
N LEU A 166 2.95 -1.34 0.66
CA LEU A 166 2.32 -1.45 1.99
C LEU A 166 0.86 -1.90 1.88
N LEU A 167 0.08 -1.29 0.99
CA LEU A 167 -1.33 -1.62 0.79
C LEU A 167 -1.50 -3.01 0.15
N TRP A 168 -0.61 -3.41 -0.75
CA TRP A 168 -0.64 -4.73 -1.36
C TRP A 168 -0.36 -5.84 -0.35
N VAL A 169 0.64 -5.68 0.52
CA VAL A 169 0.95 -6.64 1.59
C VAL A 169 -0.25 -6.86 2.52
N SER A 170 -0.93 -5.78 2.90
CA SER A 170 -2.11 -5.82 3.76
C SER A 170 -3.31 -6.53 3.11
N ARG A 171 -3.54 -6.29 1.81
CA ARG A 171 -4.69 -6.83 1.07
C ARG A 171 -4.47 -8.24 0.53
N LYS A 172 -3.22 -8.59 0.18
CA LYS A 172 -2.86 -9.87 -0.44
C LYS A 172 -1.80 -10.64 0.36
N PRO A 173 -2.02 -10.89 1.67
CA PRO A 173 -1.03 -11.58 2.51
C PRO A 173 -0.72 -12.99 2.02
N ALA A 174 -1.67 -13.67 1.36
CA ALA A 174 -1.48 -15.00 0.78
C ALA A 174 -0.44 -15.04 -0.36
N LEU A 175 -0.15 -13.90 -0.99
CA LEU A 175 0.87 -13.81 -2.03
C LEU A 175 2.25 -13.49 -1.45
N VAL A 176 2.35 -13.15 -0.16
CA VAL A 176 3.65 -12.89 0.47
C VAL A 176 4.45 -14.17 0.62
N ASN A 177 5.69 -14.15 0.12
CA ASN A 177 6.64 -15.23 0.27
C ASN A 177 8.07 -14.68 0.47
N LYS A 178 9.01 -15.58 0.81
CA LYS A 178 10.38 -15.22 1.12
C LYS A 178 11.09 -14.54 -0.06
N ALA A 179 10.88 -14.99 -1.29
CA ALA A 179 11.52 -14.41 -2.46
C ALA A 179 11.11 -12.94 -2.68
N ARG A 180 9.82 -12.63 -2.50
CA ARG A 180 9.30 -11.26 -2.57
C ARG A 180 9.87 -10.38 -1.46
N PHE A 181 9.90 -10.90 -0.23
CA PHE A 181 10.49 -10.21 0.90
C PHE A 181 11.98 -9.90 0.68
N ASP A 182 12.78 -10.90 0.27
CA ASP A 182 14.21 -10.73 0.04
C ASP A 182 14.46 -9.73 -1.10
N ARG A 183 13.62 -9.74 -2.16
CA ARG A 183 13.66 -8.76 -3.25
C ARG A 183 13.46 -7.32 -2.74
N PHE A 184 12.34 -7.03 -2.07
CA PHE A 184 12.05 -5.67 -1.62
C PHE A 184 12.98 -5.20 -0.49
N ARG A 185 13.44 -6.13 0.36
CA ARG A 185 14.48 -5.85 1.35
C ARG A 185 15.80 -5.44 0.69
N GLY A 186 16.22 -6.15 -0.36
CA GLY A 186 17.41 -5.82 -1.14
C GLY A 186 17.30 -4.44 -1.79
N ILE A 187 16.16 -4.17 -2.45
CA ILE A 187 15.90 -2.87 -3.08
C ILE A 187 15.96 -1.73 -2.07
N LEU A 188 15.34 -1.89 -0.89
CA LEU A 188 15.40 -0.88 0.16
C LEU A 188 16.85 -0.66 0.64
N ALA A 189 17.62 -1.73 0.82
CA ALA A 189 19.01 -1.64 1.28
C ALA A 189 19.90 -0.90 0.28
N GLU A 190 19.71 -1.16 -1.01
CA GLU A 190 20.49 -0.56 -2.10
C GLU A 190 20.10 0.89 -2.41
N ASN A 191 18.80 1.21 -2.32
CA ASN A 191 18.25 2.48 -2.81
C ASN A 191 17.78 3.42 -1.69
N LYS A 192 18.13 3.12 -0.42
CA LYS A 192 17.68 3.88 0.76
C LYS A 192 17.90 5.40 0.64
N SER A 193 18.98 5.83 0.00
CA SER A 193 19.33 7.25 -0.16
C SER A 193 18.48 7.99 -1.20
N GLY A 194 17.85 7.27 -2.14
CA GLY A 194 16.96 7.85 -3.16
C GLY A 194 15.52 8.04 -2.68
N LEU A 195 15.18 7.46 -1.52
CA LEU A 195 13.87 7.54 -0.90
C LEU A 195 13.88 8.57 0.24
N ASP A 196 12.77 9.30 0.38
CA ASP A 196 12.61 10.17 1.54
C ASP A 196 12.37 9.35 2.83
N LYS A 197 12.45 10.01 3.98
CA LYS A 197 12.30 9.37 5.29
C LYS A 197 10.93 8.70 5.49
N ARG A 198 9.89 9.15 4.79
CA ARG A 198 8.54 8.59 4.91
C ARG A 198 8.42 7.35 4.05
N ALA A 199 8.83 7.41 2.80
CA ALA A 199 8.86 6.28 1.88
C ALA A 199 9.71 5.12 2.44
N VAL A 200 10.88 5.42 3.01
CA VAL A 200 11.70 4.42 3.72
C VAL A 200 10.90 3.72 4.82
N LYS A 201 10.17 4.48 5.66
CA LYS A 201 9.35 3.92 6.74
C LYS A 201 8.17 3.10 6.20
N ASP A 202 7.54 3.55 5.12
CA ASP A 202 6.41 2.84 4.51
C ASP A 202 6.89 1.48 3.93
N VAL A 203 8.08 1.43 3.31
CA VAL A 203 8.69 0.15 2.89
C VAL A 203 9.09 -0.72 4.09
N GLU A 204 9.73 -0.16 5.11
CA GLU A 204 10.09 -0.89 6.34
C GLU A 204 8.84 -1.49 7.01
N LEU A 205 7.72 -0.75 7.02
CA LEU A 205 6.43 -1.21 7.53
C LEU A 205 5.82 -2.30 6.64
N ALA A 206 5.94 -2.18 5.32
CA ALA A 206 5.49 -3.23 4.40
C ALA A 206 6.28 -4.53 4.62
N LEU A 207 7.60 -4.45 4.78
CA LEU A 207 8.45 -5.60 5.10
C LEU A 207 8.10 -6.22 6.45
N GLN A 208 7.81 -5.40 7.47
CA GLN A 208 7.29 -5.88 8.74
C GLN A 208 5.97 -6.64 8.56
N GLY A 209 5.03 -6.08 7.78
CA GLY A 209 3.75 -6.73 7.46
C GLY A 209 3.94 -8.05 6.73
N MET A 210 4.91 -8.17 5.83
CA MET A 210 5.23 -9.44 5.18
C MET A 210 5.68 -10.51 6.18
N VAL A 211 6.51 -10.13 7.15
CA VAL A 211 6.94 -11.02 8.23
C VAL A 211 5.74 -11.44 9.08
N GLU A 212 4.91 -10.48 9.46
CA GLU A 212 3.74 -10.68 10.33
C GLU A 212 2.69 -11.59 9.71
N PHE A 213 2.34 -11.39 8.43
CA PHE A 213 1.22 -12.11 7.82
C PHE A 213 1.57 -13.49 7.27
N SER A 214 2.84 -13.77 6.98
CA SER A 214 3.21 -15.00 6.25
C SER A 214 4.55 -15.61 6.70
N LEU A 215 5.63 -14.83 6.73
CA LEU A 215 6.97 -15.42 6.82
C LEU A 215 7.27 -16.03 8.19
N LYS A 216 6.89 -15.35 9.28
CA LYS A 216 7.11 -15.90 10.63
C LYS A 216 6.35 -17.22 10.82
N ASP A 217 5.12 -17.29 10.32
CA ASP A 217 4.28 -18.49 10.39
C ASP A 217 4.87 -19.65 9.57
N ALA A 218 5.43 -19.35 8.39
CA ALA A 218 6.14 -20.33 7.60
C ALA A 218 7.37 -20.88 8.35
N ALA A 219 8.15 -20.01 9.00
CA ALA A 219 9.31 -20.42 9.78
C ALA A 219 8.91 -21.21 11.05
N PHE A 220 7.84 -20.83 11.74
CA PHE A 220 7.27 -21.63 12.84
C PHE A 220 6.80 -23.02 12.38
N LYS A 221 6.19 -23.11 11.19
CA LYS A 221 5.80 -24.40 10.59
C LYS A 221 7.04 -25.25 10.28
N GLU A 222 8.11 -24.65 9.78
CA GLU A 222 9.38 -25.35 9.52
C GLU A 222 10.00 -25.88 10.82
N VAL A 223 10.02 -25.08 11.90
CA VAL A 223 10.46 -25.53 13.24
C VAL A 223 9.64 -26.73 13.74
N ARG A 224 8.32 -26.69 13.57
CA ARG A 224 7.43 -27.74 14.10
C ARG A 224 7.42 -29.01 13.25
N ARG A 225 7.42 -28.86 11.93
CA ARG A 225 7.15 -29.95 10.95
C ARG A 225 8.36 -30.31 10.10
N GLY A 226 9.51 -29.69 10.30
CA GLY A 226 10.75 -30.05 9.64
C GLY A 226 11.05 -31.54 9.83
N LYS A 227 11.38 -32.21 8.73
CA LYS A 227 11.64 -33.66 8.68
C LYS A 227 13.02 -34.00 9.22
N SER A 228 13.95 -33.06 9.13
CA SER A 228 15.33 -33.18 9.60
C SER A 228 15.62 -32.21 10.76
N ARG A 229 16.72 -32.46 11.47
CA ARG A 229 17.20 -31.57 12.53
C ARG A 229 17.67 -30.24 11.96
N GLU A 230 18.30 -30.30 10.80
CA GLU A 230 18.83 -29.16 10.06
C GLU A 230 17.70 -28.20 9.65
N GLU A 231 16.58 -28.72 9.13
CA GLU A 231 15.39 -27.94 8.79
C GLU A 231 14.82 -27.23 10.03
N ARG A 232 14.70 -27.92 11.15
CA ARG A 232 14.13 -27.33 12.38
C ARG A 232 15.04 -26.24 12.96
N ILE A 233 16.36 -26.45 12.94
CA ILE A 233 17.35 -25.41 13.30
C ILE A 233 17.31 -24.24 12.32
N ALA A 234 17.16 -24.48 11.02
CA ALA A 234 17.08 -23.44 10.00
C ALA A 234 15.84 -22.55 10.21
N GLY A 235 14.67 -23.14 10.48
CA GLY A 235 13.46 -22.40 10.81
C GLY A 235 13.63 -21.54 12.08
N GLY A 236 14.28 -22.07 13.12
CA GLY A 236 14.59 -21.30 14.33
C GLY A 236 15.49 -20.09 14.07
N LYS A 237 16.55 -20.27 13.26
CA LYS A 237 17.43 -19.18 12.82
C LYS A 237 16.69 -18.12 12.00
N GLN A 238 15.75 -18.54 11.14
CA GLN A 238 14.94 -17.60 10.37
C GLN A 238 14.05 -16.75 11.29
N LEU A 239 13.41 -17.36 12.30
CA LEU A 239 12.60 -16.64 13.28
C LEU A 239 13.42 -15.59 14.04
N GLU A 240 14.63 -15.95 14.50
CA GLU A 240 15.54 -15.00 15.15
C GLU A 240 15.94 -13.85 14.23
N ALA A 241 16.25 -14.13 12.97
CA ALA A 241 16.60 -13.10 11.99
C ALA A 241 15.43 -12.15 11.75
N TYR A 242 14.21 -12.68 11.59
CA TYR A 242 13.01 -11.88 11.45
C TYR A 242 12.72 -11.05 12.70
N PHE A 243 12.89 -11.60 13.90
CA PHE A 243 12.68 -10.84 15.14
C PHE A 243 13.73 -9.73 15.33
N LYS A 244 14.99 -10.00 14.97
CA LYS A 244 16.07 -9.00 15.04
C LYS A 244 15.79 -7.80 14.15
N ASP A 245 15.36 -8.05 12.92
CA ASP A 245 15.15 -7.00 11.91
C ASP A 245 13.77 -6.34 12.04
N PHE A 246 12.74 -7.12 12.42
CA PHE A 246 11.34 -6.70 12.50
C PHE A 246 10.67 -7.16 13.80
N PRO A 247 11.15 -6.70 14.98
CA PRO A 247 10.60 -7.16 16.25
C PRO A 247 9.09 -6.91 16.36
N ARG A 248 8.60 -5.82 15.76
CA ARG A 248 7.19 -5.40 15.77
C ARG A 248 6.23 -6.30 14.99
N ALA A 249 6.74 -7.23 14.18
CA ALA A 249 5.93 -8.27 13.55
C ALA A 249 5.51 -9.38 14.54
N PHE A 250 6.10 -9.43 15.75
CA PHE A 250 5.84 -10.47 16.76
C PHE A 250 4.96 -9.95 17.89
N GLY A 251 3.94 -10.75 18.22
CA GLY A 251 2.97 -10.54 19.29
C GLY A 251 3.08 -11.54 20.44
N ASN A 252 2.15 -11.47 21.38
CA ASN A 252 2.15 -12.35 22.56
C ASN A 252 1.97 -13.83 22.18
N ASP A 253 1.11 -14.12 21.21
CA ASP A 253 0.84 -15.49 20.78
C ASP A 253 2.08 -16.14 20.16
N ASP A 254 2.94 -15.36 19.49
CA ASP A 254 4.21 -15.83 18.96
C ASP A 254 5.20 -16.20 20.07
N ALA A 255 5.23 -15.43 21.17
CA ALA A 255 6.05 -15.75 22.34
C ALA A 255 5.59 -17.05 23.01
N VAL A 256 4.27 -17.22 23.16
CA VAL A 256 3.68 -18.45 23.70
C VAL A 256 3.99 -19.63 22.79
N LEU A 257 3.81 -19.47 21.47
CA LEU A 257 4.10 -20.51 20.49
C LEU A 257 5.57 -20.92 20.50
N ALA A 258 6.50 -19.96 20.54
CA ALA A 258 7.94 -20.24 20.65
C ALA A 258 8.25 -21.06 21.92
N GLY A 259 7.69 -20.66 23.07
CA GLY A 259 7.88 -21.40 24.33
C GLY A 259 7.25 -22.80 24.34
N VAL A 260 6.10 -22.99 23.68
CA VAL A 260 5.49 -24.32 23.51
C VAL A 260 6.35 -25.19 22.59
N LEU A 261 6.79 -24.65 21.46
CA LEU A 261 7.65 -25.38 20.52
C LEU A 261 9.00 -25.74 21.14
N ALA A 262 9.56 -24.90 22.02
CA ALA A 262 10.77 -25.24 22.77
C ALA A 262 10.58 -26.49 23.65
N LYS A 263 9.44 -26.63 24.32
CA LYS A 263 9.12 -27.81 25.16
C LYS A 263 8.89 -29.06 24.33
N ASP A 264 8.30 -28.91 23.14
CA ASP A 264 7.98 -30.02 22.24
C ASP A 264 9.14 -30.43 21.32
N CYS A 265 10.22 -29.63 21.28
CA CYS A 265 11.36 -29.86 20.40
C CYS A 265 12.19 -31.05 20.88
N LYS A 266 12.23 -32.13 20.07
CA LYS A 266 12.98 -33.36 20.35
C LYS A 266 14.41 -33.36 19.78
N ASP A 267 14.84 -32.25 19.18
CA ASP A 267 16.04 -32.17 18.32
C ASP A 267 17.32 -31.70 19.02
N GLY A 268 17.30 -31.61 20.36
CA GLY A 268 18.45 -31.31 21.22
C GLY A 268 18.49 -29.87 21.75
N GLU A 269 19.35 -29.64 22.74
CA GLU A 269 19.48 -28.40 23.54
C GLU A 269 19.51 -27.12 22.69
N THR A 270 20.22 -27.12 21.56
CA THR A 270 20.41 -25.91 20.74
C THR A 270 19.13 -25.32 20.12
N ALA A 271 18.18 -26.14 19.67
CA ALA A 271 16.93 -25.63 19.09
C ALA A 271 15.95 -25.20 20.19
N VAL A 272 15.98 -25.90 21.32
CA VAL A 272 15.21 -25.57 22.53
C VAL A 272 15.64 -24.22 23.09
N ASP A 273 16.95 -24.01 23.26
CA ASP A 273 17.52 -22.77 23.80
C ASP A 273 17.15 -21.56 22.95
N ARG A 274 17.29 -21.68 21.62
CA ARG A 274 16.93 -20.63 20.66
C ARG A 274 15.46 -20.21 20.74
N LEU A 275 14.54 -21.17 20.82
CA LEU A 275 13.11 -20.89 20.92
C LEU A 275 12.74 -20.29 22.29
N ASN A 276 13.39 -20.73 23.36
CA ASN A 276 13.25 -20.12 24.68
C ASN A 276 13.77 -18.68 24.70
N GLU A 277 14.96 -18.44 24.15
CA GLU A 277 15.55 -17.10 24.01
C GLU A 277 14.66 -16.17 23.19
N LEU A 278 14.11 -16.66 22.07
CA LEU A 278 13.17 -15.93 21.23
C LEU A 278 11.88 -15.59 22.00
N SER A 279 11.28 -16.55 22.70
CA SER A 279 10.10 -16.32 23.55
C SER A 279 10.34 -15.19 24.56
N GLU A 280 11.46 -15.24 25.28
CA GLU A 280 11.81 -14.22 26.26
C GLU A 280 12.19 -12.87 25.63
N ALA A 281 12.80 -12.87 24.44
CA ALA A 281 13.07 -11.66 23.68
C ALA A 281 11.76 -10.97 23.25
N ILE A 282 10.79 -11.72 22.72
CA ILE A 282 9.48 -11.19 22.34
C ILE A 282 8.76 -10.61 23.57
N LYS A 283 8.75 -11.30 24.71
CA LYS A 283 8.12 -10.78 25.95
C LYS A 283 8.77 -9.48 26.43
N ARG A 284 10.10 -9.39 26.40
CA ARG A 284 10.84 -8.17 26.77
C ARG A 284 10.48 -7.00 25.87
N GLU A 285 10.42 -7.25 24.58
CA GLU A 285 10.04 -6.26 23.57
C GLU A 285 8.58 -5.80 23.73
N LEU A 286 7.62 -6.72 23.98
CA LEU A 286 6.24 -6.36 24.27
C LEU A 286 6.11 -5.49 25.52
N LYS A 287 6.88 -5.78 26.57
CA LYS A 287 6.95 -4.95 27.76
C LYS A 287 7.51 -3.55 27.45
N ALA A 288 8.57 -3.46 26.64
CA ALA A 288 9.15 -2.19 26.23
C ALA A 288 8.16 -1.34 25.43
N ARG A 289 7.40 -1.93 24.51
CA ARG A 289 6.33 -1.23 23.75
C ARG A 289 5.24 -0.70 24.65
N LYS A 290 4.77 -1.50 25.61
CA LYS A 290 3.73 -1.07 26.55
C LYS A 290 4.17 0.18 27.32
N ILE A 291 5.44 0.21 27.76
CA ILE A 291 6.03 1.38 28.42
C ILE A 291 6.08 2.59 27.47
N GLU A 292 6.48 2.40 26.21
CA GLU A 292 6.51 3.46 25.20
C GLU A 292 5.10 4.04 24.94
N GLU A 293 4.08 3.18 24.82
CA GLU A 293 2.70 3.58 24.59
C GLU A 293 2.10 4.33 25.79
N GLU A 294 2.37 3.87 27.01
CA GLU A 294 1.97 4.56 28.25
C GLU A 294 2.66 5.93 28.39
N GLY A 295 3.95 6.02 28.03
CA GLY A 295 4.69 7.28 27.96
C GLY A 295 4.06 8.28 26.99
N LYS A 296 3.75 7.85 25.76
CA LYS A 296 3.10 8.70 24.75
C LYS A 296 1.70 9.17 25.16
N ARG A 297 0.92 8.32 25.84
CA ARG A 297 -0.39 8.70 26.40
C ARG A 297 -0.25 9.80 27.44
N THR A 298 0.71 9.63 28.36
CA THR A 298 0.96 10.62 29.42
C THR A 298 1.39 11.97 28.85
N GLU A 299 2.30 11.97 27.86
CA GLU A 299 2.70 13.20 27.14
C GLU A 299 1.53 13.84 26.36
N GLY A 300 0.67 13.03 25.73
CA GLY A 300 -0.53 13.50 25.05
C GLY A 300 -1.51 14.18 26.01
N ASP A 301 -1.75 13.57 27.17
CA ASP A 301 -2.63 14.09 28.21
C ASP A 301 -2.07 15.37 28.87
N GLU A 302 -0.74 15.50 28.97
CA GLU A 302 -0.09 16.74 29.41
C GLU A 302 -0.21 17.85 28.37
N ARG A 303 -0.06 17.55 27.07
CA ARG A 303 -0.27 18.54 25.99
C ARG A 303 -1.70 19.02 25.93
N VAL A 304 -2.68 18.15 26.14
CA VAL A 304 -4.10 18.52 26.21
C VAL A 304 -4.36 19.40 27.43
N ARG A 305 -3.83 19.05 28.62
CA ARG A 305 -3.95 19.87 29.83
C ARG A 305 -3.37 21.28 29.66
N HIS A 306 -2.18 21.39 29.05
CA HIS A 306 -1.56 22.67 28.74
C HIS A 306 -2.33 23.48 27.69
N ALA A 307 -2.93 22.83 26.69
CA ALA A 307 -3.77 23.50 25.68
C ALA A 307 -5.11 23.99 26.25
N GLU A 308 -5.63 23.34 27.30
CA GLU A 308 -6.85 23.73 28.00
C GLU A 308 -6.62 24.78 29.10
N GLY A 309 -5.39 25.28 29.28
CA GLY A 309 -5.08 26.33 30.24
C GLY A 309 -5.19 25.90 31.71
N LYS A 310 -4.95 24.61 32.00
CA LYS A 310 -4.76 24.09 33.36
C LYS A 310 -3.29 23.90 33.70
#